data_AF-A0A9Q3HXX3-F1
#
_entry.id   AF-A0A9Q3HXX3-F1
#
_cell.length_a   1.000
_cell.length_b   1.000
_cell.length_c   1.000
_cell.angle_alpha   90.00
_cell.angle_beta   90.00
_cell.angle_gamma   90.00
#
_symmetry.space_group_name_H-M   'P 1'
#
loop_
_entity.id
_entity.type
_entity.pdbx_description
1 polymer ?
#
loop_
_entity_poly.entity_id
_entity_poly.type
_entity_poly.pdbx_seq_one_letter_code
_entity_poly.pdbx_strand_id
1 'polypeptide(L)'
;MENCTSNHFILENDYFSIYGIDISNQKYRYLTIGDNKRQRFGFLNNKRQIKVVKNEEKSPEMDFFIIEQLKEAELNHELTVKMKEKLIYLLFKYKNVFEIDEEPLGAIIRHEVDIILNVEKPYPPLLRRPAYPASPRAREALEVQIEELMDLGLLRKVGHNEQVEVTTPVIITWNNGKSRMVGVFRALNTYTIPDRYPIPRIHETLTQLSQAKFITAMHALRGFNQDVLTESAKKLLRIIVHC
;
A
#
# COMPACT_ATOMS: atom_id res chain seq x y z
N MET A 1 -4.43 -36.40 -48.57
CA MET A 1 -4.71 -35.81 -47.25
C MET A 1 -5.20 -34.40 -47.50
N GLU A 2 -6.43 -34.12 -47.10
CA GLU A 2 -7.02 -32.79 -47.21
C GLU A 2 -6.47 -31.87 -46.11
N ASN A 3 -6.32 -30.59 -46.42
CA ASN A 3 -5.86 -29.61 -45.45
C ASN A 3 -6.96 -29.37 -44.40
N CYS A 4 -6.68 -29.65 -43.13
CA CYS A 4 -7.58 -29.33 -42.02
C CYS A 4 -7.18 -27.98 -41.41
N THR A 5 -8.14 -27.08 -41.23
CA THR A 5 -7.94 -25.77 -40.58
C THR A 5 -8.36 -25.85 -39.12
N SER A 6 -7.43 -25.62 -38.18
CA SER A 6 -7.72 -25.50 -36.75
C SER A 6 -7.43 -24.08 -36.27
N ASN A 7 -8.32 -23.52 -35.47
CA ASN A 7 -8.20 -22.15 -34.95
C ASN A 7 -7.42 -22.07 -33.63
N HIS A 8 -7.35 -23.16 -32.86
CA HIS A 8 -6.67 -23.19 -31.57
C HIS A 8 -6.05 -24.57 -31.32
N PHE A 9 -4.81 -24.59 -30.83
CA PHE A 9 -4.16 -25.77 -30.25
C PHE A 9 -3.70 -25.40 -28.85
N ILE A 10 -4.20 -26.10 -27.83
CA ILE A 10 -3.76 -25.95 -26.45
C ILE A 10 -2.77 -27.09 -26.17
N LEU A 11 -1.53 -26.74 -25.90
CA LEU A 11 -0.46 -27.68 -25.56
C LEU A 11 -0.15 -27.53 -24.07
N GLU A 12 -0.74 -28.38 -23.24
CA GLU A 12 -0.24 -28.62 -21.88
C GLU A 12 0.92 -29.61 -21.95
N ASN A 13 1.99 -29.35 -21.19
CA ASN A 13 3.32 -29.88 -21.45
C ASN A 13 3.53 -31.37 -21.12
N ASP A 14 2.60 -32.03 -20.41
CA ASP A 14 2.98 -33.29 -19.73
C ASP A 14 2.16 -34.55 -20.10
N TYR A 15 1.22 -34.52 -21.04
CA TYR A 15 0.35 -35.69 -21.34
C TYR A 15 0.37 -36.26 -22.78
N PHE A 16 1.16 -35.70 -23.70
CA PHE A 16 1.00 -36.02 -25.13
C PHE A 16 1.75 -37.24 -25.68
N SER A 17 2.57 -37.92 -24.88
CA SER A 17 3.21 -39.18 -25.31
C SER A 17 2.22 -40.34 -25.45
N ILE A 18 1.06 -40.29 -24.80
CA ILE A 18 0.04 -41.35 -24.80
C ILE A 18 -0.81 -41.36 -26.08
N TYR A 19 -0.88 -40.23 -26.81
CA TYR A 19 -1.72 -40.07 -28.01
C TYR A 19 -0.91 -39.92 -29.31
N GLY A 20 0.38 -40.27 -29.29
CA GLY A 20 1.23 -40.34 -30.50
C GLY A 20 1.64 -38.97 -31.08
N ILE A 21 1.52 -37.90 -30.31
CA ILE A 21 1.89 -36.54 -30.72
C ILE A 21 3.27 -36.21 -30.17
N ASP A 22 4.28 -36.17 -31.04
CA ASP A 22 5.66 -35.85 -30.70
C ASP A 22 6.10 -34.56 -31.41
N ILE A 23 6.61 -33.59 -30.65
CA ILE A 23 7.12 -32.31 -31.16
C ILE A 23 8.64 -32.31 -31.00
N SER A 24 9.35 -32.83 -32.01
CA SER A 24 10.81 -32.80 -31.98
C SER A 24 11.34 -31.43 -32.36
N ASN A 25 12.28 -30.90 -31.56
CA ASN A 25 12.89 -29.59 -31.76
C ASN A 25 14.05 -29.67 -32.78
N GLN A 26 13.75 -30.10 -34.02
CA GLN A 26 14.69 -30.03 -35.14
C GLN A 26 14.37 -28.82 -36.03
N LYS A 27 15.30 -28.45 -36.91
CA LYS A 27 15.34 -27.22 -37.75
C LYS A 27 14.03 -26.89 -38.51
N TYR A 28 13.10 -27.84 -38.60
CA TYR A 28 11.73 -27.66 -39.06
C TYR A 28 10.78 -28.29 -38.03
N ARG A 29 9.80 -27.52 -37.51
CA ARG A 29 8.76 -28.06 -36.62
C ARG A 29 7.82 -28.96 -37.43
N TYR A 30 7.67 -30.21 -37.01
CA TYR A 30 6.71 -31.16 -37.58
C TYR A 30 5.98 -31.88 -36.46
N LEU A 31 4.83 -32.45 -36.77
CA LEU A 31 4.08 -33.30 -35.84
C LEU A 31 3.67 -34.60 -36.52
N THR A 32 3.61 -35.66 -35.74
CA THR A 32 3.07 -36.97 -36.10
C THR A 32 1.71 -37.14 -35.42
N ILE A 33 0.77 -37.81 -36.06
CA ILE A 33 -0.56 -38.08 -35.50
C ILE A 33 -0.76 -39.59 -35.50
N GLY A 34 -1.01 -40.17 -34.32
CA GLY A 34 -1.11 -41.61 -34.11
C GLY A 34 0.25 -42.33 -34.00
N ASP A 35 0.23 -43.66 -33.87
CA ASP A 35 1.43 -44.46 -33.56
C ASP A 35 2.45 -44.56 -34.71
N ASN A 36 2.13 -44.04 -35.90
CA ASN A 36 2.95 -44.18 -37.09
C ASN A 36 3.92 -43.00 -37.27
N LYS A 37 5.10 -43.09 -36.63
CA LYS A 37 6.16 -42.06 -36.65
C LYS A 37 6.75 -41.72 -38.02
N ARG A 38 6.38 -42.44 -39.09
CA ARG A 38 6.83 -42.18 -40.47
C ARG A 38 6.05 -41.06 -41.15
N GLN A 39 4.82 -40.78 -40.73
CA GLN A 39 3.97 -39.79 -41.38
C GLN A 39 4.08 -38.44 -40.64
N ARG A 40 4.72 -37.47 -41.31
CA ARG A 40 5.03 -36.15 -40.73
C ARG A 40 4.18 -35.08 -41.39
N PHE A 41 3.60 -34.21 -40.57
CA PHE A 41 2.85 -33.05 -41.02
C PHE A 41 3.66 -31.79 -40.69
N GLY A 42 3.96 -31.01 -41.73
CA GLY A 42 4.64 -29.72 -41.59
C GLY A 42 3.65 -28.59 -41.35
N PHE A 43 4.06 -27.57 -40.60
CA PHE A 43 3.26 -26.36 -40.44
C PHE A 43 3.39 -25.46 -41.68
N LEU A 44 2.28 -25.22 -42.37
CA LEU A 44 2.20 -24.19 -43.42
C LEU A 44 1.80 -22.86 -42.77
N ASN A 45 2.76 -21.94 -42.71
CA ASN A 45 2.54 -20.61 -42.15
C ASN A 45 1.84 -19.74 -43.20
N ASN A 46 0.53 -19.91 -43.37
CA ASN A 46 -0.25 -18.96 -44.14
C ASN A 46 -0.24 -17.64 -43.37
N LYS A 47 0.36 -16.60 -43.95
CA LYS A 47 0.35 -15.21 -43.46
C LYS A 47 -1.06 -14.60 -43.46
N ARG A 48 -2.02 -15.25 -42.83
CA ARG A 48 -3.24 -14.60 -42.35
C ARG A 48 -2.90 -14.13 -40.95
N GLN A 49 -2.66 -12.82 -40.85
CA GLN A 49 -2.60 -12.10 -39.59
C GLN A 49 -3.69 -12.65 -38.68
N ILE A 50 -3.27 -13.33 -37.62
CA ILE A 50 -4.12 -13.56 -36.47
C ILE A 50 -4.50 -12.16 -36.02
N LYS A 51 -5.76 -11.76 -36.29
CA LYS A 51 -6.37 -10.72 -35.49
C LYS A 51 -6.43 -11.31 -34.09
N VAL A 52 -5.36 -11.02 -33.32
CA VAL A 52 -5.43 -10.99 -31.88
C VAL A 52 -6.73 -10.26 -31.60
N VAL A 53 -7.70 -10.96 -31.01
CA VAL A 53 -8.84 -10.30 -30.39
C VAL A 53 -8.17 -9.25 -29.52
N LYS A 54 -8.31 -7.99 -29.92
CA LYS A 54 -7.95 -6.86 -29.08
C LYS A 54 -8.83 -7.02 -27.84
N ASN A 55 -8.35 -7.79 -26.86
CA ASN A 55 -8.53 -7.36 -25.50
C ASN A 55 -7.91 -5.97 -25.50
N GLU A 56 -8.79 -5.01 -25.28
CA GLU A 56 -8.52 -3.59 -25.17
C GLU A 56 -7.12 -3.41 -24.59
N GLU A 57 -6.29 -2.69 -25.34
CA GLU A 57 -4.87 -2.44 -25.07
C GLU A 57 -4.62 -2.34 -23.57
N LYS A 58 -4.12 -3.42 -22.93
CA LYS A 58 -3.56 -3.27 -21.59
C LYS A 58 -2.36 -2.35 -21.77
N SER A 59 -2.50 -1.11 -21.32
CA SER A 59 -1.41 -0.16 -21.43
C SER A 59 -0.22 -0.70 -20.63
N PRO A 60 1.03 -0.47 -21.08
CA PRO A 60 2.22 -0.82 -20.30
C PRO A 60 2.18 -0.28 -18.87
N GLU A 61 1.49 0.83 -18.67
CA GLU A 61 1.23 1.44 -17.36
C GLU A 61 0.35 0.57 -16.45
N MET A 62 -0.65 -0.12 -17.00
CA MET A 62 -1.54 -0.97 -16.20
C MET A 62 -0.81 -2.22 -15.72
N ASP A 63 0.07 -2.79 -16.55
CA ASP A 63 0.91 -3.90 -16.13
C ASP A 63 1.94 -3.46 -15.07
N PHE A 64 2.53 -2.27 -15.20
CA PHE A 64 3.40 -1.68 -14.18
C PHE A 64 2.64 -1.47 -12.85
N PHE A 65 1.44 -0.89 -12.89
CA PHE A 65 0.60 -0.69 -11.71
C PHE A 65 0.26 -2.00 -10.98
N ILE A 66 -0.06 -3.06 -11.74
CA ILE A 66 -0.36 -4.37 -11.14
C ILE A 66 0.88 -4.96 -10.45
N ILE A 67 2.07 -4.84 -11.06
CA ILE A 67 3.30 -5.44 -10.54
C ILE A 67 3.83 -4.69 -9.32
N GLU A 68 3.86 -3.37 -9.37
CA GLU A 68 4.48 -2.55 -8.33
C GLU A 68 3.49 -2.15 -7.23
N GLN A 69 2.32 -1.62 -7.60
CA GLN A 69 1.37 -1.04 -6.64
C GLN A 69 0.40 -2.06 -6.05
N LEU A 70 0.04 -3.11 -6.79
CA LEU A 70 -0.84 -4.19 -6.30
C LEU A 70 -0.08 -5.43 -5.82
N LYS A 71 1.23 -5.34 -5.61
CA LYS A 71 2.06 -6.47 -5.16
C LYS A 71 1.60 -7.08 -3.84
N GLU A 72 1.12 -6.23 -2.93
CA GLU A 72 0.63 -6.63 -1.60
C GLU A 72 -0.89 -6.87 -1.58
N ALA A 73 -1.59 -6.66 -2.70
CA ALA A 73 -3.04 -6.80 -2.74
C ALA A 73 -3.47 -8.27 -2.77
N GLU A 74 -4.28 -8.67 -1.78
CA GLU A 74 -4.85 -10.01 -1.72
C GLU A 74 -6.24 -10.04 -2.38
N LEU A 75 -6.36 -10.80 -3.47
CA LEU A 75 -7.63 -11.02 -4.17
C LEU A 75 -8.16 -12.42 -3.91
N ASN A 76 -9.45 -12.52 -3.55
CA ASN A 76 -10.09 -13.81 -3.33
C ASN A 76 -10.04 -14.68 -4.61
N HIS A 77 -9.65 -15.95 -4.45
CA HIS A 77 -9.56 -16.94 -5.51
C HIS A 77 -10.91 -17.25 -6.17
N GLU A 78 -12.02 -17.09 -5.46
CA GLU A 78 -13.39 -17.36 -5.94
C GLU A 78 -13.91 -16.30 -6.93
N LEU A 79 -13.20 -15.18 -7.08
CA LEU A 79 -13.57 -14.16 -8.07
C LEU A 79 -13.37 -14.68 -9.49
N THR A 80 -14.43 -14.59 -10.31
CA THR A 80 -14.34 -14.92 -11.74
C THR A 80 -13.35 -14.02 -12.47
N VAL A 81 -12.77 -14.51 -13.58
CA VAL A 81 -11.80 -13.76 -14.40
C VAL A 81 -12.35 -12.38 -14.79
N LYS A 82 -13.60 -12.32 -15.24
CA LYS A 82 -14.27 -11.06 -15.62
C LYS A 82 -14.44 -10.08 -14.46
N MET A 83 -14.63 -10.57 -13.23
CA MET A 83 -14.71 -9.72 -12.04
C MET A 83 -13.34 -9.15 -11.68
N LYS A 84 -12.28 -9.97 -11.77
CA LYS A 84 -10.90 -9.53 -11.53
C LYS A 84 -10.48 -8.46 -12.53
N GLU A 85 -10.80 -8.63 -13.81
CA GLU A 85 -10.51 -7.63 -14.84
C GLU A 85 -11.20 -6.28 -14.56
N LYS A 86 -12.49 -6.31 -14.19
CA LYS A 86 -13.22 -5.10 -13.80
C LYS A 86 -12.63 -4.42 -12.56
N LEU A 87 -12.23 -5.20 -11.58
CA LEU A 87 -11.61 -4.68 -10.35
C LEU A 87 -10.25 -4.02 -10.65
N ILE A 88 -9.40 -4.69 -11.43
CA ILE A 88 -8.10 -4.15 -11.84
C ILE A 88 -8.28 -2.85 -12.62
N TYR A 89 -9.23 -2.80 -13.55
CA TYR A 89 -9.55 -1.58 -14.28
C TYR A 89 -10.00 -0.44 -13.35
N LEU A 90 -10.82 -0.76 -12.34
CA LEU A 90 -11.24 0.22 -11.33
C LEU A 90 -10.05 0.72 -10.51
N LEU A 91 -9.19 -0.16 -10.02
CA LEU A 91 -8.00 0.20 -9.26
C LEU A 91 -7.05 1.05 -10.10
N PHE A 92 -6.84 0.70 -11.36
CA PHE A 92 -6.02 1.46 -12.30
C PHE A 92 -6.62 2.84 -12.58
N LYS A 93 -7.95 2.95 -12.73
CA LYS A 93 -8.64 4.25 -12.88
C LYS A 93 -8.39 5.18 -11.69
N TYR A 94 -8.23 4.62 -10.49
CA TYR A 94 -7.92 5.36 -9.26
C TYR A 94 -6.46 5.16 -8.81
N LYS A 95 -5.53 4.89 -9.75
CA LYS A 95 -4.13 4.61 -9.44
C LYS A 95 -3.48 5.69 -8.57
N ASN A 96 -3.82 6.96 -8.78
CA ASN A 96 -3.32 8.10 -8.02
C ASN A 96 -3.64 8.05 -6.51
N VAL A 97 -4.63 7.26 -6.08
CA VAL A 97 -4.93 7.04 -4.65
C VAL A 97 -3.86 6.13 -4.01
N PHE A 98 -3.21 5.31 -4.83
CA PHE A 98 -2.18 4.37 -4.44
C PHE A 98 -0.77 4.85 -4.83
N GLU A 99 -0.64 5.91 -5.64
CA GLU A 99 0.66 6.49 -6.01
C GLU A 99 1.36 7.01 -4.74
N ILE A 100 2.34 6.24 -4.27
CA ILE A 100 3.27 6.59 -3.18
C ILE A 100 4.50 7.23 -3.82
N ASP A 101 4.28 8.24 -4.66
CA ASP A 101 5.38 8.98 -5.28
C ASP A 101 5.59 10.24 -4.45
N GLU A 102 6.61 10.17 -3.59
CA GLU A 102 7.37 11.26 -2.95
C GLU A 102 6.61 12.53 -2.48
N GLU A 103 6.77 12.84 -1.19
CA GLU A 103 6.62 14.14 -0.51
C GLU A 103 5.82 15.29 -1.17
N PRO A 104 4.84 15.88 -0.46
CA PRO A 104 4.42 15.62 0.92
C PRO A 104 3.38 14.50 1.00
N LEU A 105 3.28 13.90 2.19
CA LEU A 105 2.17 13.01 2.53
C LEU A 105 0.84 13.72 2.21
N GLY A 106 -0.10 13.02 1.57
CA GLY A 106 -1.43 13.58 1.31
C GLY A 106 -2.08 14.11 2.59
N ALA A 107 -2.74 15.26 2.51
CA ALA A 107 -3.41 15.89 3.64
C ALA A 107 -4.94 15.89 3.43
N ILE A 108 -5.69 15.72 4.52
CA ILE A 108 -7.15 15.78 4.46
C ILE A 108 -7.58 17.24 4.24
N ILE A 109 -8.17 17.50 3.08
CA ILE A 109 -8.60 18.84 2.69
C ILE A 109 -9.85 19.23 3.49
N ARG A 110 -9.88 20.47 4.03
CA ARG A 110 -11.00 21.05 4.81
C ARG A 110 -11.28 20.38 6.16
N HIS A 111 -10.33 19.62 6.69
CA HIS A 111 -10.39 19.10 8.06
C HIS A 111 -9.17 19.59 8.82
N GLU A 112 -9.39 20.34 9.89
CA GLU A 112 -8.34 20.72 10.83
C GLU A 112 -8.68 20.16 12.21
N VAL A 113 -7.69 19.54 12.83
CA VAL A 113 -7.78 18.97 14.18
C VAL A 113 -7.24 19.98 15.18
N ASP A 114 -8.07 20.32 16.16
CA ASP A 114 -7.69 21.16 17.29
C ASP A 114 -7.53 20.31 18.56
N ILE A 115 -6.73 20.81 19.51
CA ILE A 115 -6.52 20.16 20.80
C ILE A 115 -6.92 21.14 21.89
N ILE A 116 -8.02 20.82 22.57
CA ILE A 116 -8.54 21.63 23.66
C ILE A 116 -8.04 21.06 24.99
N LEU A 117 -7.43 21.92 25.81
CA LEU A 117 -6.99 21.57 27.16
C LEU A 117 -8.03 22.00 28.19
N ASN A 118 -8.11 21.27 29.30
CA ASN A 118 -8.92 21.61 30.48
C ASN A 118 -8.20 22.55 31.46
N VAL A 119 -7.07 23.12 31.05
CA VAL A 119 -6.25 24.06 31.82
C VAL A 119 -5.91 25.27 30.95
N GLU A 120 -5.84 26.43 31.58
CA GLU A 120 -5.47 27.68 30.93
C GLU A 120 -4.02 28.05 31.20
N LYS A 121 -3.55 29.12 30.53
CA LYS A 121 -2.21 29.66 30.75
C LYS A 121 -2.15 30.45 32.07
N PRO A 122 -1.02 30.42 32.80
CA PRO A 122 0.18 29.64 32.52
C PRO A 122 -0.04 28.14 32.74
N TYR A 123 0.46 27.31 31.83
CA TYR A 123 0.26 25.87 31.87
C TYR A 123 0.98 25.20 33.05
N PRO A 124 0.46 24.06 33.56
CA PRO A 124 1.11 23.30 34.62
C PRO A 124 2.54 22.88 34.23
N PRO A 125 3.51 22.86 35.17
CA PRO A 125 4.89 22.43 34.90
C PRO A 125 5.00 21.03 34.29
N LEU A 126 4.01 20.16 34.53
CA LEU A 126 3.96 18.82 33.96
C LEU A 126 3.89 18.81 32.43
N LEU A 127 3.36 19.86 31.79
CA LEU A 127 3.32 20.00 30.32
C LEU A 127 4.67 20.42 29.72
N ARG A 128 5.64 20.86 30.54
CA ARG A 128 6.98 21.26 30.09
C ARG A 128 8.02 20.22 30.50
N ARG A 129 7.98 19.07 29.85
CA ARG A 129 8.85 17.93 30.17
C ARG A 129 10.24 18.10 29.54
N PRO A 130 11.33 17.76 30.25
CA PRO A 130 12.66 17.72 29.67
C PRO A 130 12.80 16.51 28.73
N ALA A 131 13.79 16.55 27.84
CA ALA A 131 14.19 15.39 27.05
C ALA A 131 14.65 14.25 27.97
N TYR A 132 14.37 13.01 27.56
CA TYR A 132 14.91 11.85 28.27
C TYR A 132 16.35 11.56 27.80
N PRO A 133 17.22 11.07 28.71
CA PRO A 133 18.51 10.55 28.31
C PRO A 133 18.35 9.41 27.30
N ALA A 134 19.10 9.46 26.21
CA ALA A 134 19.11 8.45 25.17
C ALA A 134 20.52 7.85 25.04
N SER A 135 20.61 6.54 24.85
CA SER A 135 21.88 5.87 24.51
C SER A 135 22.37 6.33 23.14
N PRO A 136 23.67 6.21 22.82
CA PRO A 136 24.20 6.60 21.50
C PRO A 136 23.42 5.98 20.33
N ARG A 137 23.16 4.68 20.41
CA ARG A 137 22.33 3.95 19.43
C ARG A 137 20.91 4.52 19.30
N ALA A 138 20.30 4.96 20.40
CA ALA A 138 18.97 5.56 20.37
C ALA A 138 19.00 6.99 19.81
N ARG A 139 20.08 7.76 20.02
CA ARG A 139 20.25 9.09 19.43
C ARG A 139 20.36 9.02 17.91
N GLU A 140 21.24 8.16 17.39
CA GLU A 140 21.37 7.92 15.94
C GLU A 140 20.03 7.53 15.32
N ALA A 141 19.30 6.60 15.96
CA ALA A 141 17.98 6.19 15.48
C ALA A 141 16.91 7.29 15.56
N LEU A 142 17.01 8.22 16.52
CA LEU A 142 16.12 9.39 16.59
C LEU A 142 16.42 10.36 15.47
N GLU A 143 17.70 10.68 15.23
CA GLU A 143 18.14 11.63 14.20
C GLU A 143 17.63 11.21 12.83
N VAL A 144 17.84 9.95 12.44
CA VAL A 144 17.35 9.40 11.17
C VAL A 144 15.83 9.57 11.03
N GLN A 145 15.04 9.23 12.06
CA GLN A 145 13.58 9.34 11.97
C GLN A 145 13.09 10.79 12.01
N ILE A 146 13.81 11.69 12.67
CA ILE A 146 13.49 13.12 12.68
C ILE A 146 13.74 13.70 11.29
N GLU A 147 14.87 13.37 10.66
CA GLU A 147 15.20 13.79 9.30
C GLU A 147 14.13 13.28 8.32
N GLU A 148 13.80 11.99 8.35
CA GLU A 148 12.71 11.42 7.52
C GLU A 148 11.37 12.17 7.71
N LEU A 149 11.01 12.50 8.96
CA LEU A 149 9.75 13.22 9.22
C LEU A 149 9.82 14.71 8.84
N MET A 150 11.02 15.30 8.83
CA MET A 150 11.24 16.67 8.36
C MET A 150 11.16 16.74 6.84
N ASP A 151 11.78 15.79 6.13
CA ASP A 151 11.74 15.67 4.68
C ASP A 151 10.28 15.49 4.23
N LEU A 152 9.54 14.58 4.89
CA LEU A 152 8.10 14.38 4.65
C LEU A 152 7.20 15.61 4.94
N GLY A 153 7.77 16.69 5.48
CA GLY A 153 7.04 17.92 5.83
C GLY A 153 6.16 17.80 7.08
N LEU A 154 6.31 16.72 7.86
CA LEU A 154 5.51 16.46 9.06
C LEU A 154 6.08 17.15 10.30
N LEU A 155 7.39 17.39 10.33
CA LEU A 155 8.08 18.10 11.41
C LEU A 155 8.78 19.35 10.89
N ARG A 156 8.88 20.35 11.76
CA ARG A 156 9.74 21.52 11.56
C ARG A 156 10.49 21.86 12.85
N LYS A 157 11.65 22.48 12.70
CA LYS A 157 12.36 23.08 13.85
C LYS A 157 11.53 24.24 14.40
N VAL A 158 11.52 24.36 15.73
CA VAL A 158 10.91 25.49 16.43
C VAL A 158 11.83 26.71 16.26
N GLY A 159 11.27 27.84 15.85
CA GLY A 159 12.03 29.08 15.64
C GLY A 159 12.54 29.67 16.95
N HIS A 160 13.68 30.35 16.91
CA HIS A 160 14.30 31.00 18.07
C HIS A 160 13.38 32.03 18.77
N ASN A 161 12.45 32.64 18.03
CA ASN A 161 11.49 33.62 18.55
C ASN A 161 10.19 32.98 19.06
N GLU A 162 10.00 31.67 18.90
CA GLU A 162 8.79 31.01 19.35
C GLU A 162 8.86 30.67 20.84
N GLN A 163 7.93 31.21 21.61
CA GLN A 163 7.79 30.85 23.02
C GLN A 163 7.35 29.38 23.16
N VAL A 164 8.13 28.58 23.88
CA VAL A 164 7.86 27.15 24.13
C VAL A 164 7.27 26.94 25.52
N GLU A 165 5.96 26.72 25.59
CA GLU A 165 5.22 26.50 26.84
C GLU A 165 4.97 25.02 27.14
N VAL A 166 4.91 24.18 26.10
CA VAL A 166 4.67 22.73 26.18
C VAL A 166 5.79 21.99 25.45
N THR A 167 6.28 20.91 26.06
CA THR A 167 7.30 20.04 25.47
C THR A 167 7.00 18.59 25.83
N THR A 168 7.05 17.71 24.82
CA THR A 168 6.86 16.26 24.97
C THR A 168 8.16 15.52 24.62
N PRO A 169 8.73 14.69 25.51
CA PRO A 169 9.93 13.94 25.19
C PRO A 169 9.59 12.78 24.26
N VAL A 170 10.54 12.44 23.40
CA VAL A 170 10.48 11.25 22.54
C VAL A 170 11.45 10.18 23.00
N ILE A 171 11.10 8.92 22.75
CA ILE A 171 11.95 7.76 23.02
C ILE A 171 12.01 6.86 21.79
N ILE A 172 13.02 6.00 21.72
CA ILE A 172 13.08 4.91 20.75
C ILE A 172 12.60 3.62 21.41
N THR A 173 11.70 2.94 20.71
CA THR A 173 11.35 1.55 20.99
C THR A 173 11.89 0.67 19.87
N TRP A 174 12.37 -0.52 20.23
CA TRP A 174 12.90 -1.49 19.26
C TRP A 174 11.95 -2.68 19.18
N ASN A 175 11.63 -3.09 17.96
CA ASN A 175 10.87 -4.31 17.70
C ASN A 175 11.42 -5.02 16.46
N ASN A 176 11.81 -6.29 16.59
CA ASN A 176 12.37 -7.10 15.52
C ASN A 176 13.50 -6.39 14.74
N GLY A 177 14.41 -5.72 15.46
CA GLY A 177 15.53 -4.99 14.88
C GLY A 177 15.20 -3.61 14.30
N LYS A 178 13.91 -3.25 14.17
CA LYS A 178 13.47 -1.93 13.70
C LYS A 178 13.27 -0.97 14.88
N SER A 179 13.75 0.27 14.76
CA SER A 179 13.50 1.35 15.71
C SER A 179 12.21 2.09 15.37
N ARG A 180 11.51 2.60 16.38
CA ARG A 180 10.36 3.50 16.24
C ARG A 180 10.43 4.61 17.26
N MET A 181 10.35 5.86 16.80
CA MET A 181 10.19 7.05 17.62
C MET A 181 8.79 7.09 18.21
N VAL A 182 8.72 7.30 19.52
CA VAL A 182 7.46 7.35 20.29
C VAL A 182 7.44 8.62 21.12
N GLY A 183 6.46 9.48 20.86
CA GLY A 183 6.17 10.66 21.68
C GLY A 183 5.46 10.27 22.98
N VAL A 184 5.96 10.74 24.12
CA VAL A 184 5.41 10.40 25.44
C VAL A 184 4.34 11.43 25.86
N PHE A 185 3.21 11.43 25.16
CA PHE A 185 2.11 12.40 25.36
C PHE A 185 1.26 12.19 26.63
N ARG A 186 1.68 11.32 27.56
CA ARG A 186 0.92 11.01 28.79
C ARG A 186 0.59 12.25 29.63
N ALA A 187 1.54 13.18 29.74
CA ALA A 187 1.33 14.44 30.44
C ALA A 187 0.27 15.29 29.73
N LEU A 188 0.41 15.48 28.41
CA LEU A 188 -0.54 16.23 27.59
C LEU A 188 -1.95 15.64 27.67
N ASN A 189 -2.08 14.32 27.49
CA ASN A 189 -3.35 13.60 27.50
C ASN A 189 -4.12 13.74 28.83
N THR A 190 -3.42 13.95 29.96
CA THR A 190 -4.07 14.20 31.26
C THR A 190 -4.87 15.51 31.26
N TYR A 191 -4.42 16.48 30.47
CA TYR A 191 -5.02 17.80 30.38
C TYR A 191 -5.86 18.00 29.10
N THR A 192 -5.80 17.07 28.15
CA THR A 192 -6.62 17.13 26.93
C THR A 192 -8.07 16.77 27.24
N ILE A 193 -9.01 17.59 26.79
CA ILE A 193 -10.45 17.26 26.83
C ILE A 193 -10.70 16.10 25.85
N PRO A 194 -11.22 14.95 26.32
CA PRO A 194 -11.43 13.81 25.43
C PRO A 194 -12.52 14.11 24.40
N ASP A 195 -12.19 13.95 23.12
CA ASP A 195 -13.20 13.90 22.06
C ASP A 195 -13.88 12.53 22.07
N ARG A 196 -15.18 12.51 22.37
CA ARG A 196 -15.96 11.28 22.48
C ARG A 196 -16.67 11.00 21.17
N TYR A 197 -15.89 10.62 20.15
CA TYR A 197 -16.45 10.10 18.92
C TYR A 197 -16.79 8.61 19.08
N PRO A 198 -18.04 8.19 18.80
CA PRO A 198 -18.43 6.79 18.96
C PRO A 198 -17.75 5.93 17.89
N ILE A 199 -16.81 5.09 18.31
CA ILE A 199 -16.26 4.05 17.44
C ILE A 199 -17.30 2.92 17.37
N PRO A 200 -17.74 2.50 16.17
CA PRO A 200 -18.74 1.45 16.03
C PRO A 200 -18.23 0.14 16.66
N ARG A 201 -19.14 -0.59 17.31
CA ARG A 201 -18.76 -1.88 17.92
C ARG A 201 -18.51 -2.91 16.82
N ILE A 202 -17.54 -3.79 17.04
CA ILE A 202 -17.17 -4.85 16.08
C ILE A 202 -18.41 -5.67 15.66
N HIS A 203 -19.30 -6.02 16.61
CA HIS A 203 -20.52 -6.77 16.29
C HIS A 203 -21.47 -6.01 15.36
N GLU A 204 -21.65 -4.70 15.57
CA GLU A 204 -22.51 -3.87 14.72
C GLU A 204 -21.95 -3.81 13.30
N THR A 205 -20.64 -3.60 13.17
CA THR A 205 -19.94 -3.62 11.88
C THR A 205 -20.09 -4.97 11.18
N LEU A 206 -19.92 -6.09 11.90
CA LEU A 206 -20.07 -7.43 11.34
C LEU A 206 -21.52 -7.73 10.91
N THR A 207 -22.51 -7.30 11.68
CA THR A 207 -23.92 -7.45 11.29
C THR A 207 -24.22 -6.67 10.01
N GLN A 208 -23.69 -5.45 9.85
CA GLN A 208 -23.83 -4.68 8.62
C GLN A 208 -23.15 -5.36 7.42
N LEU A 209 -21.98 -5.97 7.65
CA LEU A 209 -21.25 -6.72 6.61
C LEU A 209 -21.90 -8.05 6.23
N SER A 210 -22.78 -8.62 7.07
CA SER A 210 -23.38 -9.95 6.84
C SER A 210 -24.19 -10.08 5.55
N GLN A 211 -24.71 -8.96 5.04
CA GLN A 211 -25.47 -8.92 3.78
C GLN A 211 -24.62 -8.51 2.57
N ALA A 212 -23.32 -8.20 2.78
CA ALA A 212 -22.43 -7.78 1.72
C ALA A 212 -22.04 -8.98 0.84
N LYS A 213 -22.17 -8.81 -0.48
CA LYS A 213 -21.73 -9.82 -1.47
C LYS A 213 -20.22 -9.77 -1.72
N PHE A 214 -19.63 -8.59 -1.53
CA PHE A 214 -18.21 -8.33 -1.69
C PHE A 214 -17.76 -7.46 -0.51
N ILE A 215 -16.63 -7.82 0.09
CA ILE A 215 -16.01 -7.04 1.16
C ILE A 215 -14.65 -6.59 0.64
N THR A 216 -14.34 -5.31 0.85
CA THR A 216 -13.05 -4.73 0.54
C THR A 216 -12.48 -4.16 1.82
N ALA A 217 -11.26 -4.55 2.14
CA ALA A 217 -10.49 -3.98 3.24
C ALA A 217 -9.38 -3.11 2.65
N MET A 218 -9.31 -1.86 3.10
CA MET A 218 -8.27 -0.91 2.69
C MET A 218 -7.65 -0.30 3.96
N HIS A 219 -6.35 -0.05 3.92
CA HIS A 219 -5.63 0.58 5.01
C HIS A 219 -5.03 1.90 4.54
N ALA A 220 -5.25 2.97 5.30
CA ALA A 220 -4.65 4.27 5.01
C ALA A 220 -3.18 4.29 5.45
N LEU A 221 -2.27 4.59 4.52
CA LEU A 221 -0.86 4.73 4.83
C LEU A 221 -0.64 5.98 5.71
N ARG A 222 -0.09 5.79 6.91
CA ARG A 222 0.21 6.87 7.87
C ARG A 222 -1.01 7.79 8.12
N GLY A 223 -2.22 7.23 8.24
CA GLY A 223 -3.48 7.99 8.30
C GLY A 223 -3.49 9.20 9.23
N PHE A 224 -2.98 9.07 10.47
CA PHE A 224 -2.92 10.20 11.43
C PHE A 224 -2.04 11.36 10.98
N ASN A 225 -1.03 11.11 10.14
CA ASN A 225 -0.14 12.15 9.64
C ASN A 225 -0.78 12.95 8.49
N GLN A 226 -1.94 12.51 8.00
CA GLN A 226 -2.72 13.22 6.99
C GLN A 226 -3.68 14.25 7.63
N ASP A 227 -3.88 14.18 8.95
CA ASP A 227 -4.68 15.15 9.70
C ASP A 227 -3.93 16.47 9.84
N VAL A 228 -4.50 17.55 9.30
CA VAL A 228 -3.92 18.90 9.43
C VAL A 228 -4.25 19.45 10.81
N LEU A 229 -3.25 19.97 11.51
CA LEU A 229 -3.43 20.56 12.84
C LEU A 229 -3.65 22.08 12.75
N THR A 230 -4.47 22.61 13.65
CA THR A 230 -4.55 24.06 13.88
C THR A 230 -3.22 24.62 14.41
N GLU A 231 -2.97 25.92 14.23
CA GLU A 231 -1.76 26.57 14.76
C GLU A 231 -1.66 26.52 16.30
N SER A 232 -2.80 26.46 17.00
CA SER A 232 -2.86 26.21 18.46
C SER A 232 -2.39 24.79 18.79
N ALA A 233 -2.95 23.77 18.14
CA ALA A 233 -2.62 22.38 18.37
C ALA A 233 -1.15 22.07 18.06
N LYS A 234 -0.59 22.64 16.98
CA LYS A 234 0.84 22.51 16.64
C LYS A 234 1.77 22.93 17.78
N LYS A 235 1.41 23.97 18.55
CA LYS A 235 2.19 24.44 19.69
C LYS A 235 2.15 23.48 20.89
N LEU A 236 1.08 22.70 21.02
CA LEU A 236 0.90 21.70 22.08
C LEU A 236 1.64 20.39 21.77
N LEU A 237 1.77 20.04 20.50
CA LEU A 237 2.45 18.80 20.05
C LEU A 237 3.97 18.96 19.83
N ARG A 238 4.58 20.02 20.37
CA ARG A 238 6.02 20.21 20.29
C ARG A 238 6.75 19.08 21.01
N ILE A 239 7.63 18.42 20.28
CA ILE A 239 8.52 17.40 20.83
C ILE A 239 9.86 18.00 21.24
N ILE A 240 10.47 17.44 22.27
CA ILE A 240 11.84 17.74 22.67
C ILE A 240 12.68 16.48 22.54
N VAL A 241 13.81 16.63 21.86
CA VAL A 241 14.78 15.58 21.60
C VAL A 241 16.02 15.83 22.46
N HIS A 242 16.85 14.80 22.60
CA HIS A 242 18.03 14.79 23.45
C HIS A 242 18.88 16.07 23.29
N CYS A 243 19.40 16.56 24.40
CA CYS A 243 20.47 17.55 24.42
C CYS A 243 21.84 16.87 24.32
#